data_AF-A0A257B8X0-F1
#
_entry.id   AF-A0A257B8X0-F1
#
_cell.length_a   1.000
_cell.length_b   1.000
_cell.length_c   1.000
_cell.angle_alpha   90.00
_cell.angle_beta   90.00
_cell.angle_gamma   90.00
#
_symmetry.space_group_name_H-M   'P 1'
#
loop_
_entity.id
_entity.type
_entity.pdbx_description
1 polymer ?
#
loop_
_entity_poly.entity_id
_entity_poly.type
_entity_poly.pdbx_seq_one_letter_code
_entity_poly.pdbx_strand_id
1 'polypeptide(L)'
;MTSFDRITSAALDCSHQRAFVGGVVQHPQTGKFQLWFLPTGCDIEPLRAYESQAQAAASYQLLRRAFSSGDPARLAQAFDDVSKTGESPASFPPDFLNRLRAGARQALAARGIAVTFAT
;
A
#
# COMPACT_ATOMS: atom_id res chain seq x y z
N MET A 1 -8.70 -3.99 -17.08
CA MET A 1 -8.59 -3.66 -15.64
C MET A 1 -7.12 -3.71 -15.27
N THR A 2 -6.54 -2.58 -14.87
CA THR A 2 -5.13 -2.48 -14.47
C THR A 2 -4.90 -3.10 -13.10
N SER A 3 -3.64 -3.35 -12.71
CA SER A 3 -3.31 -3.79 -11.34
C SER A 3 -3.79 -2.78 -10.31
N PHE A 4 -3.70 -1.49 -10.62
CA PHE A 4 -4.13 -0.40 -9.75
C PHE A 4 -5.66 -0.42 -9.53
N ASP A 5 -6.44 -0.68 -10.58
CA ASP A 5 -7.92 -0.78 -10.47
C ASP A 5 -8.32 -1.95 -9.56
N ARG A 6 -7.62 -3.09 -9.67
CA ARG A 6 -7.86 -4.27 -8.82
C ARG A 6 -7.58 -3.95 -7.35
N ILE A 7 -6.45 -3.31 -7.07
CA ILE A 7 -6.07 -2.91 -5.70
C ILE A 7 -7.10 -1.92 -5.14
N THR A 8 -7.55 -0.96 -5.96
CA THR A 8 -8.56 0.04 -5.56
C THR A 8 -9.90 -0.63 -5.21
N SER A 9 -10.35 -1.59 -6.02
CA SER A 9 -11.58 -2.35 -5.72
C SER A 9 -11.46 -3.09 -4.40
N ALA A 10 -10.38 -3.84 -4.19
CA ALA A 10 -10.16 -4.58 -2.95
C ALA A 10 -10.06 -3.66 -1.72
N ALA A 11 -9.46 -2.47 -1.88
CA ALA A 11 -9.39 -1.44 -0.86
C ALA A 11 -10.76 -0.90 -0.47
N LEU A 12 -11.64 -0.66 -1.45
CA LEU A 12 -13.01 -0.19 -1.22
C LEU A 12 -13.85 -1.25 -0.49
N ASP A 13 -13.71 -2.52 -0.87
CA ASP A 13 -14.41 -3.64 -0.21
C ASP A 13 -14.04 -3.74 1.28
N CYS A 14 -12.78 -3.45 1.63
CA CYS A 14 -12.30 -3.49 3.02
C CYS A 14 -12.25 -2.14 3.72
N SER A 15 -12.79 -1.08 3.11
CA SER A 15 -12.80 0.28 3.68
C SER A 15 -13.50 0.38 5.04
N HIS A 16 -14.48 -0.50 5.30
CA HIS A 16 -15.19 -0.61 6.57
C HIS A 16 -14.29 -0.95 7.77
N GLN A 17 -13.11 -1.54 7.53
CA GLN A 17 -12.13 -1.85 8.57
C GLN A 17 -11.40 -0.61 9.08
N ARG A 18 -11.47 0.52 8.35
CA ARG A 18 -10.86 1.82 8.72
C ARG A 18 -9.37 1.76 9.03
N ALA A 19 -8.69 0.71 8.57
CA ALA A 19 -7.29 0.44 8.84
C ALA A 19 -6.52 0.39 7.51
N PHE A 20 -5.68 1.38 7.29
CA PHE A 20 -4.72 1.34 6.18
C PHE A 20 -3.47 0.58 6.60
N VAL A 21 -3.23 -0.58 6.01
CA VAL A 21 -2.00 -1.34 6.19
C VAL A 21 -1.13 -1.17 4.95
N GLY A 22 -0.13 -0.31 5.06
CA GLY A 22 0.77 0.01 3.96
C GLY A 22 1.98 0.78 4.46
N GLY A 23 2.87 1.12 3.54
CA GLY A 23 4.07 1.86 3.88
C GLY A 23 4.85 2.32 2.65
N VAL A 24 5.98 2.97 2.91
CA VAL A 24 6.91 3.42 1.88
C VAL A 24 8.23 2.70 2.11
N VAL A 25 8.80 2.16 1.03
CA VAL A 25 10.14 1.56 1.04
C VAL A 25 10.92 2.02 -0.17
N GLN A 26 12.25 2.06 -0.06
CA GLN A 26 13.10 2.27 -1.22
C GLN A 26 13.29 0.93 -1.95
N HIS A 27 13.00 0.90 -3.24
CA HIS A 27 13.16 -0.29 -4.06
C HIS A 27 14.67 -0.55 -4.29
N PRO A 28 15.18 -1.76 -3.99
CA PRO A 28 16.62 -2.01 -3.92
C PRO A 28 17.32 -1.95 -5.29
N GLN A 29 16.60 -2.16 -6.39
CA GLN A 29 17.19 -2.17 -7.74
C GLN A 29 16.97 -0.87 -8.52
N THR A 30 15.87 -0.17 -8.26
CA THR A 30 15.51 1.05 -9.03
C THR A 30 15.84 2.32 -8.25
N GLY A 31 16.09 2.22 -6.94
CA GLY A 31 16.36 3.37 -6.07
C GLY A 31 15.13 4.23 -5.76
N LYS A 32 13.99 3.99 -6.42
CA LYS A 32 12.75 4.76 -6.23
C LYS A 32 12.05 4.40 -4.93
N PHE A 33 11.29 5.34 -4.39
CA PHE A 33 10.46 5.13 -3.21
C PHE A 33 9.11 4.58 -3.64
N GLN A 34 8.81 3.34 -3.27
CA GLN A 34 7.56 2.66 -3.59
C GLN A 34 6.60 2.66 -2.41
N LEU A 35 5.42 3.22 -2.64
CA LEU A 35 4.26 3.03 -1.80
C LEU A 35 3.73 1.61 -2.01
N TRP A 36 3.53 0.87 -0.93
CA TRP A 36 2.93 -0.45 -0.96
C TRP A 36 1.73 -0.51 -0.02
N PHE A 37 0.84 -1.45 -0.29
CA PHE A 37 -0.41 -1.62 0.43
C PHE A 37 -0.77 -3.11 0.54
N LEU A 38 -1.49 -3.46 1.60
CA LEU A 38 -2.00 -4.80 1.88
C LEU A 38 -3.53 -4.76 1.88
N PRO A 39 -4.19 -4.86 0.70
CA PRO A 39 -5.61 -4.58 0.56
C PRO A 39 -6.55 -5.43 1.41
N THR A 40 -6.20 -6.67 1.74
CA THR A 40 -7.08 -7.61 2.46
C THR A 40 -6.32 -8.71 3.21
N GLY A 41 -5.01 -8.52 3.43
CA GLY A 41 -4.16 -9.55 4.01
C GLY A 41 -3.64 -10.61 3.04
N CYS A 42 -4.02 -10.57 1.75
CA CYS A 42 -3.52 -11.54 0.76
C CYS A 42 -2.01 -11.42 0.55
N ASP A 43 -1.54 -10.25 0.11
CA ASP A 43 -0.12 -9.98 -0.05
C ASP A 43 0.20 -8.48 -0.14
N ILE A 44 1.48 -8.15 0.01
CA ILE A 44 2.00 -6.79 -0.18
C ILE A 44 2.05 -6.48 -1.67
N GLU A 45 1.28 -5.48 -2.08
CA GLU A 45 1.24 -5.02 -3.46
C GLU A 45 1.85 -3.61 -3.58
N PRO A 46 2.76 -3.37 -4.54
CA PRO A 46 3.23 -2.04 -4.82
C PRO A 46 2.15 -1.23 -5.55
N LEU A 47 1.93 0.01 -5.12
CA LEU A 47 0.92 0.92 -5.66
C LEU A 47 1.50 1.89 -6.68
N ARG A 48 2.52 2.66 -6.28
CA ARG A 48 3.17 3.70 -7.10
C ARG A 48 4.63 3.87 -6.67
N ALA A 49 5.48 4.26 -7.62
CA ALA A 49 6.87 4.62 -7.37
C ALA A 49 7.09 6.14 -7.52
N TYR A 50 8.03 6.67 -6.75
CA TYR A 50 8.33 8.10 -6.65
C TYR A 50 9.84 8.35 -6.60
N GLU A 51 10.26 9.50 -7.09
CA GLU A 51 11.68 9.92 -7.06
C GLU A 51 12.14 10.32 -5.65
N SER A 52 11.20 10.64 -4.76
CA SER A 52 11.51 11.07 -3.39
C SER A 52 10.62 10.43 -2.34
N GLN A 53 11.19 10.24 -1.15
CA GLN A 53 10.46 9.74 0.02
C GLN A 53 9.31 10.66 0.40
N ALA A 54 9.47 11.98 0.23
CA ALA A 54 8.45 12.97 0.55
C ALA A 54 7.19 12.80 -0.31
N GLN A 55 7.35 12.59 -1.62
CA GLN A 55 6.22 12.34 -2.52
C GLN A 55 5.49 11.04 -2.16
N ALA A 56 6.24 9.95 -1.93
CA ALA A 56 5.67 8.68 -1.53
C ALA A 56 4.92 8.78 -0.17
N ALA A 57 5.50 9.53 0.77
CA ALA A 57 4.89 9.78 2.08
C ALA A 57 3.61 10.63 1.97
N ALA A 58 3.55 11.61 1.07
CA ALA A 58 2.34 12.40 0.84
C ALA A 58 1.18 11.51 0.38
N SER A 59 1.41 10.65 -0.62
CA SER A 59 0.41 9.68 -1.10
C SER A 59 -0.01 8.68 -0.02
N TYR A 60 0.95 8.18 0.76
CA TYR A 60 0.66 7.34 1.93
C TYR A 60 -0.28 8.04 2.93
N GLN A 61 0.00 9.29 3.28
CA GLN A 61 -0.82 10.04 4.23
C GLN A 61 -2.22 10.34 3.67
N LEU A 62 -2.33 10.60 2.36
CA LEU A 62 -3.61 10.82 1.70
C LEU A 62 -4.50 9.57 1.82
N LEU A 63 -3.98 8.39 1.45
CA LEU A 63 -4.73 7.13 1.56
C LEU A 63 -5.05 6.79 3.02
N ARG A 64 -4.07 6.94 3.93
CA ARG A 64 -4.28 6.68 5.36
C ARG A 64 -5.41 7.53 5.94
N ARG A 65 -5.48 8.82 5.61
CA ARG A 65 -6.55 9.73 6.04
C ARG A 65 -7.90 9.31 5.47
N ALA A 66 -7.93 8.93 4.19
CA ALA A 66 -9.15 8.47 3.55
C ALA A 66 -9.71 7.19 4.21
N PHE A 67 -8.85 6.18 4.45
CA PHE A 67 -9.22 4.98 5.21
C PHE A 67 -9.74 5.31 6.61
N SER A 68 -9.10 6.25 7.31
CA SER A 68 -9.51 6.64 8.68
C SER A 68 -10.90 7.28 8.71
N SER A 69 -11.36 7.87 7.60
CA SER A 69 -12.71 8.44 7.52
C SER A 69 -13.81 7.38 7.42
N GLY A 70 -13.49 6.17 6.94
CA GLY A 70 -14.47 5.12 6.68
C GLY A 70 -15.52 5.48 5.61
N ASP A 71 -15.25 6.50 4.80
CA ASP A 71 -16.10 6.98 3.72
C ASP A 71 -15.57 6.43 2.37
N PRO A 72 -16.31 5.52 1.71
CA PRO A 72 -15.88 4.93 0.44
C PRO A 72 -15.71 5.95 -0.68
N ALA A 73 -16.48 7.04 -0.71
CA ALA A 73 -16.36 8.06 -1.74
C ALA A 73 -15.06 8.86 -1.57
N ARG A 74 -14.70 9.21 -0.32
CA ARG A 74 -13.39 9.82 -0.01
C ARG A 74 -12.24 8.88 -0.33
N LEU A 75 -12.41 7.58 -0.07
CA LEU A 75 -11.39 6.60 -0.40
C LEU A 75 -11.18 6.47 -1.91
N ALA A 76 -12.26 6.38 -2.69
CA ALA A 76 -12.20 6.35 -4.15
C ALA A 76 -11.50 7.60 -4.70
N GLN A 77 -11.83 8.79 -4.18
CA GLN A 77 -11.16 10.03 -4.59
C GLN A 77 -9.66 10.01 -4.26
N ALA A 78 -9.28 9.54 -3.07
CA ALA A 78 -7.88 9.45 -2.68
C ALA A 78 -7.08 8.48 -3.59
N PHE A 79 -7.67 7.35 -4.00
CA PHE A 79 -7.05 6.44 -4.97
C PHE A 79 -6.94 7.07 -6.35
N ASP A 80 -7.96 7.77 -6.83
CA ASP A 80 -7.93 8.53 -8.09
C ASP A 80 -6.82 9.58 -8.08
N ASP A 81 -6.69 10.36 -6.99
CA ASP A 81 -5.63 11.34 -6.83
C ASP A 81 -4.24 10.70 -6.81
N VAL A 82 -4.06 9.61 -6.07
CA VAL A 82 -2.79 8.87 -6.03
C VAL A 82 -2.43 8.29 -7.40
N SER A 83 -3.42 7.82 -8.17
CA SER A 83 -3.20 7.24 -9.51
C SER A 83 -2.54 8.23 -10.49
N LYS A 84 -2.78 9.53 -10.29
CA LYS A 84 -2.22 10.64 -11.07
C LYS A 84 -0.82 11.06 -10.62
N THR A 85 -0.30 10.47 -9.54
CA THR A 85 1.01 10.81 -8.96
C THR A 85 2.01 9.67 -9.14
N GLY A 86 3.31 10.01 -9.17
CA GLY A 86 4.37 9.01 -9.33
C GLY A 86 4.23 8.23 -10.64
N GLU A 87 4.84 7.06 -10.71
CA GLU A 87 4.78 6.17 -11.87
C GLU A 87 4.35 4.76 -11.49
N SER A 88 4.16 3.90 -12.50
CA SER A 88 3.94 2.47 -12.31
C SER A 88 5.11 1.86 -11.54
N PRO A 89 4.86 1.16 -10.43
CA PRO A 89 5.93 0.62 -9.62
C PRO A 89 6.56 -0.63 -10.24
N ALA A 90 7.80 -0.92 -9.86
CA ALA A 90 8.44 -2.20 -10.15
C ALA A 90 7.98 -3.28 -9.16
N SER A 91 7.96 -4.53 -9.61
CA SER A 91 7.79 -5.68 -8.72
C SER A 91 8.97 -5.79 -7.76
N PHE A 92 8.68 -6.04 -6.48
CA PHE A 92 9.73 -6.26 -5.49
C PHE A 92 10.49 -7.56 -5.77
N PRO A 93 11.83 -7.58 -5.64
CA PRO A 93 12.59 -8.83 -5.69
C PRO A 93 12.11 -9.80 -4.60
N PRO A 94 12.04 -11.12 -4.86
CA PRO A 94 11.47 -12.09 -3.92
C PRO A 94 12.06 -12.02 -2.50
N ASP A 95 13.38 -11.91 -2.38
CA ASP A 95 14.05 -11.80 -1.07
C ASP A 95 13.69 -10.51 -0.33
N PHE A 96 13.54 -9.41 -1.07
CA PHE A 96 13.12 -8.14 -0.49
C PHE A 96 11.66 -8.20 -0.03
N LEU A 97 10.79 -8.77 -0.86
CA LEU A 97 9.38 -8.97 -0.53
C LEU A 97 9.22 -9.85 0.71
N ASN A 98 9.99 -10.93 0.84
CA ASN A 98 9.97 -11.80 2.02
C ASN A 98 10.41 -11.06 3.30
N ARG A 99 11.45 -10.23 3.23
CA ARG A 99 11.86 -9.37 4.35
C ARG A 99 10.79 -8.34 4.71
N LEU A 100 10.18 -7.72 3.69
CA LEU A 100 9.11 -6.74 3.88
C LEU A 100 7.87 -7.38 4.54
N ARG A 101 7.46 -8.56 4.09
CA ARG A 101 6.41 -9.38 4.72
C ARG A 101 6.74 -9.69 6.18
N ALA A 102 7.96 -10.14 6.48
CA ALA A 102 8.39 -10.43 7.84
C ALA A 102 8.30 -9.19 8.75
N GLY A 103 8.79 -8.04 8.26
CA GLY A 103 8.71 -6.77 8.98
C GLY A 103 7.28 -6.28 9.19
N ALA A 104 6.44 -6.35 8.16
CA ALA A 104 5.03 -5.98 8.25
C ALA A 104 4.29 -6.87 9.26
N ARG A 105 4.51 -8.19 9.23
CA ARG A 105 3.93 -9.14 10.19
C ARG A 105 4.33 -8.80 11.62
N GLN A 106 5.61 -8.53 11.87
CA GLN A 106 6.11 -8.17 13.20
C GLN A 106 5.48 -6.86 13.70
N ALA A 107 5.41 -5.84 12.84
CA ALA A 107 4.83 -4.55 13.19
C ALA A 107 3.31 -4.63 13.48
N LEU A 108 2.59 -5.48 12.74
CA LEU A 108 1.15 -5.70 12.94
C LEU A 108 0.88 -6.55 14.19
N ALA A 109 1.68 -7.60 14.42
CA ALA A 109 1.59 -8.43 15.61
C ALA A 109 1.82 -7.62 16.90
N ALA A 110 2.77 -6.67 16.89
CA ALA A 110 2.99 -5.75 18.01
C ALA A 110 1.76 -4.85 18.32
N ARG A 111 0.80 -4.76 17.41
CA ARG A 111 -0.45 -4.02 17.55
C ARG A 111 -1.66 -4.94 17.77
N GLY A 112 -1.44 -6.24 18.00
CA GLY A 112 -2.48 -7.24 18.16
C GLY A 112 -3.19 -7.66 16.87
N ILE A 113 -2.61 -7.34 15.71
CA ILE A 113 -3.19 -7.65 14.39
C ILE A 113 -2.45 -8.85 13.80
N ALA A 114 -3.15 -9.98 13.62
CA ALA A 114 -2.62 -11.16 12.95
C ALA A 114 -2.85 -11.06 11.44
N VAL A 115 -1.79 -11.30 10.66
CA VAL A 115 -1.83 -11.37 9.19
C VAL A 115 -1.04 -12.57 8.69
N THR A 116 -1.57 -13.23 7.67
CA THR A 116 -0.95 -14.37 7.00
C THR A 116 -0.84 -14.03 5.52
N PHE A 117 0.39 -13.92 5.03
CA PHE A 117 0.65 -13.71 3.60
C PHE A 117 0.53 -15.03 2.85
N ALA A 118 -0.02 -15.00 1.63
CA ALA A 118 -0.02 -16.16 0.75
C ALA A 118 1.42 -16.58 0.41
N THR A 119 1.70 -17.88 0.51
CA THR A 119 2.97 -18.51 0.13
C THR A 119 3.10 -18.67 -1.36
#